data_AF-A0A4Q8D0P3-F1
#
_entry.id   AF-A0A4Q8D0P3-F1
#
_cell.length_a   1.000
_cell.length_b   1.000
_cell.length_c   1.000
_cell.angle_alpha   90.00
_cell.angle_beta   90.00
_cell.angle_gamma   90.00
#
_symmetry.space_group_name_H-M   'P 1'
#
loop_
_entity.id
_entity.type
_entity.pdbx_description
1 polymer ?
#
loop_
_entity_poly.entity_id
_entity_poly.type
_entity_poly.pdbx_seq_one_letter_code
_entity_poly.pdbx_strand_id
1 'polypeptide(L)'
;MKNTLGLTLLLTAGLAAGAASAQMTDATEIVEAANKASYYAGEDGRSAARMTIVQGDGSRQRRQFTLLRQDVADGGDQRYLVVFSRPADIRGTVFRVEKHVGDSDDRWLYLPALDLVKRIAAGDKRTSFVGSHFYYEDISGRGTEEDRHTLIETTEDYYVIESTPKDPDNVAFARYHTRIDRETLLPMRTEYQREDGEVYRRMTVTEVETIDGYPTGTEARMEDLDSGGHTVTQFRFSEYDVGLPSRIFSERSLRNPPRDWLRRE
;
A
#
# COMPACT_ATOMS: atom_id res chain seq x y z
N MET A 1 -17.22 -74.12 24.04
CA MET A 1 -17.61 -73.11 23.02
C MET A 1 -18.51 -72.07 23.67
N LYS A 2 -18.01 -70.85 23.86
CA LYS A 2 -18.70 -69.55 23.81
C LYS A 2 -17.75 -68.51 24.42
N ASN A 3 -17.23 -67.66 23.54
CA ASN A 3 -16.19 -66.68 23.78
C ASN A 3 -16.69 -65.51 24.64
N THR A 4 -15.94 -65.16 25.67
CA THR A 4 -15.98 -63.86 26.35
C THR A 4 -15.20 -62.84 25.53
N LEU A 5 -15.89 -61.90 24.89
CA LEU A 5 -15.30 -60.75 24.21
C LEU A 5 -15.15 -59.61 25.24
N GLY A 6 -13.90 -59.31 25.64
CA GLY A 6 -13.57 -58.12 26.42
C GLY A 6 -13.58 -56.89 25.51
N LEU A 7 -14.36 -55.87 25.87
CA LEU A 7 -14.42 -54.59 25.18
C LEU A 7 -13.39 -53.65 25.81
N THR A 8 -12.23 -53.51 25.19
CA THR A 8 -11.21 -52.52 25.57
C THR A 8 -11.63 -51.15 25.07
N LEU A 9 -11.99 -50.25 25.99
CA LEU A 9 -12.29 -48.86 25.69
C LEU A 9 -10.96 -48.11 25.45
N LEU A 10 -10.59 -47.87 24.18
CA LEU A 10 -9.50 -46.96 23.84
C LEU A 10 -9.95 -45.52 24.06
N LEU A 11 -9.36 -44.87 25.07
CA LEU A 11 -9.49 -43.45 25.32
C LEU A 11 -8.58 -42.69 24.31
N THR A 12 -9.13 -42.29 23.17
CA THR A 12 -8.44 -41.37 22.24
C THR A 12 -8.46 -39.96 22.83
N ALA A 13 -7.38 -39.59 23.52
CA ALA A 13 -7.11 -38.20 23.87
C ALA A 13 -6.88 -37.41 22.57
N GLY A 14 -7.89 -36.68 22.12
CA GLY A 14 -7.78 -35.72 21.04
C GLY A 14 -6.88 -34.57 21.47
N LEU A 15 -5.61 -34.61 21.05
CA LEU A 15 -4.76 -33.43 21.00
C LEU A 15 -5.33 -32.49 19.95
N ALA A 16 -6.18 -31.56 20.40
CA ALA A 16 -6.42 -30.32 19.67
C ALA A 16 -5.15 -29.47 19.75
N ALA A 17 -4.15 -29.83 18.94
CA ALA A 17 -3.06 -28.91 18.62
C ALA A 17 -3.68 -27.79 17.79
N GLY A 18 -4.10 -26.71 18.45
CA GLY A 18 -4.28 -25.45 17.77
C GLY A 18 -2.96 -25.17 17.05
N ALA A 19 -3.01 -25.03 15.73
CA ALA A 19 -1.87 -24.58 14.96
C ALA A 19 -1.51 -23.18 15.50
N ALA A 20 -0.57 -23.13 16.45
CA ALA A 20 0.07 -21.89 16.78
C ALA A 20 0.77 -21.45 15.50
N SER A 21 0.19 -20.47 14.81
CA SER A 21 0.87 -19.77 13.72
C SER A 21 2.23 -19.37 14.26
N ALA A 22 3.30 -19.86 13.62
CA ALA A 22 4.65 -19.63 14.10
C ALA A 22 4.87 -18.12 14.16
N GLN A 23 5.10 -17.59 15.36
CA GLN A 23 5.33 -16.17 15.55
C GLN A 23 6.60 -15.78 14.78
N MET A 24 6.44 -14.91 13.77
CA MET A 24 7.58 -14.30 13.10
C MET A 24 8.37 -13.44 14.11
N THR A 25 9.69 -13.58 14.10
CA THR A 25 10.59 -12.81 14.99
C THR A 25 11.60 -11.98 14.23
N ASP A 26 11.82 -12.27 12.94
CA ASP A 26 12.71 -11.48 12.09
C ASP A 26 11.95 -10.27 11.53
N ALA A 27 12.48 -9.07 11.80
CA ALA A 27 11.85 -7.82 11.39
C ALA A 27 11.82 -7.64 9.86
N THR A 28 12.84 -8.15 9.17
CA THR A 28 12.93 -8.06 7.71
C THR A 28 11.87 -8.96 7.08
N GLU A 29 11.74 -10.20 7.55
CA GLU A 29 10.71 -11.13 7.07
C GLU A 29 9.30 -10.56 7.30
N ILE A 30 9.04 -9.96 8.46
CA ILE A 30 7.74 -9.33 8.77
C ILE A 30 7.45 -8.18 7.79
N VAL A 31 8.43 -7.32 7.53
CA VAL A 31 8.26 -6.17 6.63
C VAL A 31 8.10 -6.62 5.18
N GLU A 32 8.86 -7.61 4.72
CA GLU A 32 8.72 -8.18 3.38
C GLU A 32 7.34 -8.81 3.17
N ALA A 33 6.85 -9.56 4.16
CA ALA A 33 5.52 -10.16 4.11
C ALA A 33 4.41 -9.09 4.12
N ALA A 34 4.58 -8.03 4.92
CA ALA A 34 3.65 -6.90 4.94
C ALA A 34 3.68 -6.08 3.63
N ASN A 35 4.85 -5.90 3.03
CA ASN A 35 5.01 -5.28 1.73
C ASN A 35 4.28 -6.09 0.66
N LYS A 36 4.44 -7.42 0.67
CA LYS A 36 3.73 -8.34 -0.22
C LYS A 36 2.21 -8.24 -0.04
N ALA A 37 1.72 -8.29 1.20
CA ALA A 37 0.29 -8.17 1.51
C ALA A 37 -0.31 -6.84 1.02
N SER A 38 0.42 -5.73 1.18
CA SER A 38 -0.08 -4.40 0.82
C SER A 38 0.04 -4.08 -0.67
N TYR A 39 1.09 -4.53 -1.36
CA TYR A 39 1.42 -4.07 -2.71
C TYR A 39 1.42 -5.16 -3.78
N TYR A 40 1.43 -6.45 -3.43
CA TYR A 40 1.57 -7.59 -4.37
C TYR A 40 0.43 -8.61 -4.26
N ALA A 41 -0.74 -8.21 -3.71
CA ALA A 41 -1.95 -9.02 -3.79
C ALA A 41 -2.42 -9.18 -5.24
N GLY A 42 -2.59 -10.41 -5.72
CA GLY A 42 -2.89 -10.72 -7.13
C GLY A 42 -1.77 -10.38 -8.11
N GLU A 43 -1.81 -10.94 -9.32
CA GLU A 43 -0.88 -10.65 -10.41
C GLU A 43 -1.11 -9.25 -11.00
N ASP A 44 -2.37 -8.81 -11.02
CA ASP A 44 -2.76 -7.47 -11.40
C ASP A 44 -4.04 -7.06 -10.67
N GLY A 45 -4.39 -5.78 -10.76
CA GLY A 45 -5.63 -5.31 -10.18
C GLY A 45 -6.03 -3.92 -10.62
N ARG A 46 -7.32 -3.63 -10.41
CA ARG A 46 -7.89 -2.30 -10.62
C ARG A 46 -8.70 -1.87 -9.41
N SER A 47 -8.73 -0.58 -9.14
CA SER A 47 -9.61 -0.02 -8.12
C SER A 47 -9.98 1.42 -8.45
N ALA A 48 -11.23 1.81 -8.17
CA ALA A 48 -11.66 3.19 -8.25
C ALA A 48 -11.55 3.86 -6.88
N ALA A 49 -10.88 5.01 -6.83
CA ALA A 49 -10.67 5.74 -5.59
C ALA A 49 -11.51 7.04 -5.53
N ARG A 50 -11.96 7.37 -4.31
CA ARG A 50 -12.43 8.71 -3.93
C ARG A 50 -11.50 9.26 -2.88
N MET A 51 -10.88 10.40 -3.18
CA MET A 51 -9.94 11.06 -2.29
C MET A 51 -10.54 12.38 -1.81
N THR A 52 -10.58 12.59 -0.51
CA THR A 52 -10.99 13.85 0.13
C THR A 52 -9.80 14.44 0.87
N ILE A 53 -9.45 15.67 0.53
CA ILE A 53 -8.31 16.39 1.08
C ILE A 53 -8.86 17.55 1.89
N VAL A 54 -8.44 17.65 3.14
CA VAL A 54 -8.82 18.71 4.08
C VAL A 54 -7.53 19.38 4.53
N GLN A 55 -7.36 20.66 4.21
CA GLN A 55 -6.20 21.44 4.64
C GLN A 55 -6.36 21.88 6.10
N GLY A 56 -5.28 22.38 6.72
CA GLY A 56 -5.31 22.90 8.10
C GLY A 56 -6.29 24.06 8.31
N ASP A 57 -6.55 24.85 7.28
CA ASP A 57 -7.55 25.94 7.29
C ASP A 57 -9.01 25.43 7.13
N GLY A 58 -9.20 24.12 6.99
CA GLY A 58 -10.49 23.47 6.80
C GLY A 58 -10.99 23.44 5.35
N SER A 59 -10.26 24.04 4.40
CA SER A 59 -10.61 23.99 2.97
C SER A 59 -10.59 22.55 2.46
N ARG A 60 -11.52 22.22 1.56
CA ARG A 60 -11.74 20.84 1.11
C ARG A 60 -11.67 20.71 -0.40
N GLN A 61 -10.94 19.70 -0.85
CA GLN A 61 -10.93 19.26 -2.24
C GLN A 61 -11.29 17.78 -2.31
N ARG A 62 -11.89 17.37 -3.43
CA ARG A 62 -12.22 15.97 -3.70
C ARG A 62 -11.64 15.58 -5.04
N ARG A 63 -11.17 14.35 -5.17
CA ARG A 63 -10.67 13.78 -6.42
C ARG A 63 -11.22 12.38 -6.60
N GLN A 64 -11.37 11.98 -7.86
CA GLN A 64 -11.69 10.60 -8.22
C GLN A 64 -10.72 10.12 -9.27
N PHE A 65 -10.20 8.92 -9.12
CA PHE A 65 -9.27 8.30 -10.06
C PHE A 65 -9.47 6.79 -10.09
N THR A 66 -8.92 6.15 -11.11
CA THR A 66 -8.77 4.70 -11.17
C THR A 66 -7.28 4.38 -11.05
N LEU A 67 -6.95 3.43 -10.17
CA LEU A 67 -5.64 2.84 -10.03
C LEU A 67 -5.64 1.51 -10.80
N LEU A 68 -4.64 1.31 -11.64
CA LEU A 68 -4.30 0.04 -12.27
C LEU A 68 -2.91 -0.34 -11.79
N ARG A 69 -2.73 -1.60 -11.37
CA ARG A 69 -1.43 -2.16 -10.99
C ARG A 69 -1.22 -3.48 -11.68
N GLN A 70 0.01 -3.76 -12.08
CA GLN A 70 0.43 -5.05 -12.61
C GLN A 70 1.80 -5.41 -12.06
N ASP A 71 1.96 -6.66 -11.65
CA ASP A 71 3.26 -7.24 -11.33
C ASP A 71 3.93 -7.71 -12.61
N VAL A 72 5.22 -7.42 -12.73
CA VAL A 72 6.07 -8.00 -13.79
C VAL A 72 6.52 -9.39 -13.37
N ALA A 73 6.75 -9.57 -12.07
CA ALA A 73 7.01 -10.84 -11.40
C ALA A 73 6.52 -10.76 -9.94
N ASP A 74 6.17 -11.89 -9.33
CA ASP A 74 5.75 -11.95 -7.92
C ASP A 74 6.87 -11.43 -7.01
N GLY A 75 6.56 -10.44 -6.17
CA GLY A 75 7.53 -9.73 -5.33
C GLY A 75 8.61 -8.95 -6.09
N GLY A 76 8.44 -8.78 -7.41
CA GLY A 76 9.40 -8.15 -8.31
C GLY A 76 8.99 -6.75 -8.75
N ASP A 77 9.45 -6.35 -9.93
CA ASP A 77 9.09 -5.07 -10.54
C ASP A 77 7.57 -4.96 -10.74
N GLN A 78 7.04 -3.74 -10.66
CA GLN A 78 5.62 -3.47 -10.83
C GLN A 78 5.38 -2.28 -11.74
N ARG A 79 4.17 -2.19 -12.28
CA ARG A 79 3.72 -1.05 -13.09
C ARG A 79 2.44 -0.51 -12.51
N TYR A 80 2.39 0.81 -12.36
CA TYR A 80 1.23 1.53 -11.86
C TYR A 80 0.73 2.54 -12.89
N LEU A 81 -0.59 2.69 -12.97
CA LEU A 81 -1.23 3.77 -13.72
C LEU A 81 -2.41 4.31 -12.91
N VAL A 82 -2.30 5.57 -12.48
CA VAL A 82 -3.38 6.30 -11.82
C VAL A 82 -3.94 7.32 -12.79
N VAL A 83 -5.24 7.24 -13.07
CA VAL A 83 -5.90 8.13 -14.04
C VAL A 83 -7.02 8.92 -13.36
N PHE A 84 -6.84 10.23 -13.26
CA PHE A 84 -7.81 11.13 -12.64
C PHE A 84 -9.00 11.39 -13.56
N SER A 85 -10.20 11.20 -13.01
CA SER A 85 -11.47 11.38 -13.71
C SER A 85 -12.26 12.59 -13.22
N ARG A 86 -12.05 13.05 -11.98
CA ARG A 86 -12.69 14.23 -11.40
C ARG A 86 -11.77 14.92 -10.40
N PRO A 87 -11.92 16.24 -10.15
CA PRO A 87 -12.77 17.22 -10.84
C PRO A 87 -12.29 17.56 -12.26
N ALA A 88 -12.98 18.48 -12.93
CA ALA A 88 -12.76 18.77 -14.36
C ALA A 88 -11.39 19.37 -14.67
N ASP A 89 -10.87 20.20 -13.76
CA ASP A 89 -9.56 20.85 -13.77
C ASP A 89 -8.39 19.86 -13.72
N ILE A 90 -8.55 18.70 -13.08
CA ILE A 90 -7.52 17.64 -13.02
C ILE A 90 -7.86 16.41 -13.87
N ARG A 91 -8.98 16.44 -14.60
CA ARG A 91 -9.43 15.30 -15.40
C ARG A 91 -8.41 14.99 -16.49
N GLY A 92 -8.00 13.73 -16.56
CA GLY A 92 -7.00 13.27 -17.53
C GLY A 92 -5.57 13.46 -17.04
N THR A 93 -5.34 13.96 -15.82
CA THR A 93 -4.04 13.81 -15.17
C THR A 93 -3.74 12.31 -15.02
N VAL A 94 -2.53 11.91 -15.39
CA VAL A 94 -2.08 10.52 -15.30
C VAL A 94 -0.77 10.46 -14.53
N PHE A 95 -0.72 9.60 -13.53
CA PHE A 95 0.52 9.25 -12.87
C PHE A 95 0.90 7.81 -13.25
N ARG A 96 2.11 7.63 -13.77
CA ARG A 96 2.65 6.34 -14.18
C ARG A 96 3.89 6.03 -13.37
N VAL A 97 4.03 4.77 -12.96
CA VAL A 97 5.22 4.28 -12.27
C VAL A 97 5.72 3.01 -12.93
N GLU A 98 7.03 2.93 -13.14
CA GLU A 98 7.78 1.67 -13.25
C GLU A 98 8.54 1.50 -11.93
N LYS A 99 8.11 0.53 -11.12
CA LYS A 99 8.72 0.20 -9.84
C LYS A 99 9.80 -0.83 -10.08
N HIS A 100 10.98 -0.61 -9.51
CA HIS A 100 12.12 -1.51 -9.62
C HIS A 100 12.53 -2.02 -8.24
N VAL A 101 12.77 -3.31 -8.11
CA VAL A 101 13.31 -3.88 -6.86
C VAL A 101 14.81 -3.62 -6.80
N GLY A 102 15.28 -2.99 -5.72
CA GLY A 102 16.71 -2.67 -5.54
C GLY A 102 17.24 -1.50 -6.35
N ASP A 103 16.38 -0.75 -7.05
CA ASP A 103 16.73 0.48 -7.77
C ASP A 103 15.64 1.55 -7.61
N SER A 104 15.88 2.76 -8.09
CA SER A 104 14.93 3.87 -8.02
C SER A 104 13.79 3.69 -9.01
N ASP A 105 12.54 3.80 -8.53
CA ASP A 105 11.36 3.83 -9.42
C ASP A 105 11.40 5.01 -10.41
N ASP A 106 10.99 4.73 -11.65
CA ASP A 106 10.69 5.77 -12.61
C ASP A 106 9.24 6.23 -12.50
N ARG A 107 9.05 7.54 -12.34
CA ARG A 107 7.76 8.16 -12.07
C ARG A 107 7.50 9.31 -13.03
N TRP A 108 6.31 9.33 -13.63
CA TRP A 108 5.88 10.41 -14.52
C TRP A 108 4.48 10.89 -14.16
N LEU A 109 4.31 12.20 -14.19
CA LEU A 109 3.02 12.87 -14.06
C LEU A 109 2.72 13.61 -15.36
N TYR A 110 1.62 13.24 -16.02
CA TYR A 110 1.09 13.97 -17.15
C TYR A 110 0.01 14.96 -16.70
N LEU A 111 0.16 16.21 -17.16
CA LEU A 111 -0.75 17.33 -16.88
C LEU A 111 -1.42 17.76 -18.19
N PRO A 112 -2.69 17.38 -18.42
CA PRO A 112 -3.35 17.57 -19.71
C PRO A 112 -3.57 19.04 -20.07
N ALA A 113 -3.81 19.91 -19.08
CA ALA A 113 -4.00 21.34 -19.31
C ALA A 113 -2.77 22.04 -19.90
N LEU A 114 -1.59 21.45 -19.71
CA LEU A 114 -0.30 21.97 -20.18
C LEU A 114 0.31 21.10 -21.28
N ASP A 115 -0.34 19.98 -21.62
CA ASP A 115 0.20 18.94 -22.50
C ASP A 115 1.61 18.45 -22.07
N LEU A 116 1.89 18.50 -20.76
CA LEU A 116 3.22 18.33 -20.18
C LEU A 116 3.35 16.98 -19.47
N VAL A 117 4.42 16.24 -19.79
CA VAL A 117 4.89 15.10 -19.00
C VAL A 117 6.04 15.57 -18.12
N LYS A 118 5.86 15.50 -16.80
CA LYS A 118 6.89 15.80 -15.80
C LYS A 118 7.42 14.50 -15.22
N ARG A 119 8.73 14.27 -15.27
CA ARG A 119 9.39 13.21 -14.49
C ARG A 119 9.45 13.63 -13.02
N ILE A 120 9.12 12.73 -12.11
CA ILE A 120 9.29 12.94 -10.66
C ILE A 120 10.63 12.29 -10.31
N ALA A 121 11.63 13.12 -10.01
CA ALA A 121 12.97 12.65 -9.66
C ALA A 121 12.95 11.87 -8.33
N ALA A 122 13.97 11.05 -8.09
CA ALA A 122 14.10 10.28 -6.85
C ALA A 122 14.00 11.16 -5.59
N GLY A 123 14.66 12.33 -5.57
CA GLY A 123 14.55 13.29 -4.46
C GLY A 123 13.19 13.97 -4.31
N ASP A 124 12.39 14.01 -5.38
CA ASP A 124 11.05 14.60 -5.37
C ASP A 124 9.95 13.60 -4.96
N LYS A 125 10.29 12.33 -4.72
CA LYS A 125 9.31 11.27 -4.39
C LYS A 125 8.53 11.55 -3.10
N ARG A 126 9.10 12.37 -2.21
CA ARG A 126 8.49 12.84 -0.95
C ARG A 126 7.79 14.19 -1.05
N THR A 127 7.39 14.58 -2.27
CA THR A 127 6.52 15.74 -2.48
C THR A 127 5.05 15.31 -2.56
N SER A 128 4.16 16.27 -2.25
CA SER A 128 2.71 16.05 -2.24
C SER A 128 2.18 15.47 -3.57
N PHE A 129 1.46 14.35 -3.46
CA PHE A 129 0.77 13.72 -4.57
C PHE A 129 -0.45 14.57 -4.97
N VAL A 130 -0.25 15.37 -6.03
CA VAL A 130 -1.25 16.23 -6.65
C VAL A 130 -1.87 17.23 -5.65
N GLY A 131 -1.19 17.61 -4.56
CA GLY A 131 -1.75 18.50 -3.52
C GLY A 131 -2.57 17.78 -2.44
N SER A 132 -2.37 16.47 -2.28
CA SER A 132 -2.86 15.70 -1.13
C SER A 132 -1.80 15.60 -0.04
N HIS A 133 -2.16 14.98 1.08
CA HIS A 133 -1.22 14.68 2.17
C HIS A 133 -0.45 13.37 1.94
N PHE A 134 -0.79 12.59 0.91
CA PHE A 134 0.04 11.48 0.44
C PHE A 134 1.19 12.01 -0.40
N TYR A 135 2.33 11.32 -0.41
CA TYR A 135 3.47 11.58 -1.27
C TYR A 135 3.48 10.62 -2.47
N TYR A 136 4.26 10.93 -3.52
CA TYR A 136 4.38 10.03 -4.68
C TYR A 136 4.91 8.63 -4.29
N GLU A 137 5.85 8.58 -3.35
CA GLU A 137 6.37 7.34 -2.77
C GLU A 137 5.28 6.53 -2.03
N ASP A 138 4.32 7.20 -1.38
CA ASP A 138 3.23 6.51 -0.67
C ASP A 138 2.26 5.81 -1.64
N ILE A 139 2.29 6.15 -2.94
CA ILE A 139 1.45 5.51 -3.97
C ILE A 139 2.09 4.24 -4.54
N SER A 140 3.40 4.26 -4.79
CA SER A 140 4.13 3.10 -5.35
C SER A 140 4.86 2.27 -4.29
N GLY A 141 4.80 2.69 -3.03
CA GLY A 141 5.51 2.08 -1.92
C GLY A 141 7.00 2.39 -1.92
N ARG A 142 7.59 2.25 -0.74
CA ARG A 142 9.04 2.29 -0.50
C ARG A 142 9.61 0.88 -0.57
N GLY A 143 10.83 0.71 -1.10
CA GLY A 143 11.53 -0.57 -1.09
C GLY A 143 11.90 -0.97 0.34
N THR A 144 11.71 -2.24 0.71
CA THR A 144 12.01 -2.72 2.07
C THR A 144 13.51 -2.65 2.35
N GLU A 145 14.33 -2.85 1.32
CA GLU A 145 15.78 -2.75 1.36
C GLU A 145 16.31 -1.32 1.57
N GLU A 146 15.47 -0.28 1.43
CA GLU A 146 15.89 1.11 1.65
C GLU A 146 16.08 1.46 3.14
N ASP A 147 15.59 0.61 4.05
CA ASP A 147 15.59 0.84 5.48
C ASP A 147 16.27 -0.31 6.25
N ARG A 148 16.63 -0.04 7.51
CA ARG A 148 16.98 -1.06 8.51
C ARG A 148 15.78 -1.24 9.43
N HIS A 149 15.35 -2.48 9.63
CA HIS A 149 14.15 -2.82 10.39
C HIS A 149 14.49 -3.46 11.73
N THR A 150 13.77 -3.04 12.76
CA THR A 150 13.87 -3.61 14.11
C THR A 150 12.46 -3.94 14.60
N LEU A 151 12.25 -5.18 15.04
CA LEU A 151 11.02 -5.56 15.75
C LEU A 151 11.13 -5.03 17.18
N ILE A 152 10.30 -4.02 17.48
CA ILE A 152 10.28 -3.35 18.79
C ILE A 152 9.40 -4.12 19.77
N GLU A 153 8.25 -4.59 19.28
CA GLU A 153 7.24 -5.25 20.11
C GLU A 153 6.40 -6.21 19.26
N THR A 154 6.02 -7.34 19.83
CA THR A 154 4.91 -8.16 19.34
C THR A 154 3.80 -8.12 20.37
N THR A 155 2.64 -7.59 19.97
CA THR A 155 1.42 -7.56 20.77
C THR A 155 0.50 -8.72 20.38
N GLU A 156 -0.68 -8.81 21.00
CA GLU A 156 -1.72 -9.78 20.60
C GLU A 156 -2.09 -9.64 19.12
N ASP A 157 -2.27 -8.39 18.65
CA ASP A 157 -2.80 -8.10 17.31
C ASP A 157 -1.73 -7.64 16.31
N TYR A 158 -0.62 -7.06 16.77
CA TYR A 158 0.34 -6.36 15.91
C TYR A 158 1.79 -6.77 16.11
N TYR A 159 2.54 -6.81 15.01
CA TYR A 159 3.98 -6.57 15.00
C TYR A 159 4.23 -5.06 14.94
N VAL A 160 5.08 -4.54 15.84
CA VAL A 160 5.50 -3.13 15.85
C VAL A 160 6.94 -3.06 15.37
N ILE A 161 7.14 -2.52 14.18
CA ILE A 161 8.44 -2.40 13.53
C ILE A 161 8.90 -0.94 13.56
N GLU A 162 10.13 -0.69 13.96
CA GLU A 162 10.85 0.56 13.69
C GLU A 162 11.68 0.39 12.42
N SER A 163 11.60 1.37 11.53
CA SER A 163 12.38 1.43 10.29
C SER A 163 13.19 2.72 10.25
N THR A 164 14.50 2.59 10.04
CA THR A 164 15.43 3.71 9.90
C THR A 164 16.04 3.73 8.49
N PRO A 165 16.00 4.86 7.77
CA PRO A 165 16.51 4.94 6.40
C PRO A 165 18.02 4.66 6.35
N LYS A 166 18.44 3.89 5.35
CA LYS A 166 19.88 3.68 5.08
C LYS A 166 20.53 4.93 4.49
N ASP A 167 19.75 5.74 3.77
CA ASP A 167 20.14 7.00 3.18
C ASP A 167 19.21 8.12 3.71
N PRO A 168 19.58 8.79 4.81
CA PRO A 168 18.74 9.80 5.45
C PRO A 168 18.59 11.08 4.62
N ASP A 169 19.56 11.40 3.76
CA ASP A 169 19.54 12.64 2.95
C ASP A 169 18.46 12.59 1.85
N ASN A 170 18.01 11.39 1.48
CA ASN A 170 16.99 11.16 0.47
C ASN A 170 15.56 11.06 1.04
N VAL A 171 15.38 11.21 2.37
CA VAL A 171 14.07 11.16 3.02
C VAL A 171 13.84 12.34 3.96
N ALA A 172 12.58 12.54 4.36
CA ALA A 172 12.17 13.64 5.24
C ALA A 172 11.85 13.17 6.67
N PHE A 173 12.35 12.00 7.08
CA PHE A 173 12.10 11.42 8.40
C PHE A 173 13.40 10.80 8.94
N ALA A 174 13.55 10.81 10.25
CA ALA A 174 14.65 10.12 10.92
C ALA A 174 14.36 8.63 11.08
N ARG A 175 13.09 8.27 11.32
CA ARG A 175 12.58 6.90 11.41
C ARG A 175 11.07 6.87 11.23
N TYR A 176 10.49 5.69 11.07
CA TYR A 176 9.05 5.48 11.20
C TYR A 176 8.72 4.20 11.95
N HIS A 177 7.58 4.18 12.62
CA HIS A 177 7.04 3.00 13.29
C HIS A 177 5.81 2.50 12.54
N THR A 178 5.78 1.21 12.22
CA THR A 178 4.64 0.57 11.56
C THR A 178 4.04 -0.50 12.46
N ARG A 179 2.71 -0.45 12.65
CA ARG A 179 1.91 -1.52 13.25
C ARG A 179 1.38 -2.40 12.12
N ILE A 180 1.84 -3.64 12.07
CA ILE A 180 1.48 -4.63 11.06
C ILE A 180 0.55 -5.65 11.72
N ASP A 181 -0.65 -5.80 11.18
CA ASP A 181 -1.64 -6.74 11.68
C ASP A 181 -1.12 -8.19 11.56
N ARG A 182 -1.26 -9.00 12.61
CA ARG A 182 -0.66 -10.35 12.66
C ARG A 182 -1.42 -11.39 11.84
N GLU A 183 -2.69 -11.14 11.50
CA GLU A 183 -3.51 -12.08 10.74
C GLU A 183 -3.40 -11.81 9.24
N THR A 184 -3.57 -10.55 8.85
CA THR A 184 -3.61 -10.11 7.46
C THR A 184 -2.25 -9.62 6.94
N LEU A 185 -1.31 -9.33 7.83
CA LEU A 185 -0.01 -8.70 7.53
C LEU A 185 -0.13 -7.30 6.91
N LEU A 186 -1.30 -6.68 6.96
CA LEU A 186 -1.46 -5.31 6.46
C LEU A 186 -0.80 -4.30 7.42
N PRO A 187 -0.05 -3.31 6.90
CA PRO A 187 0.43 -2.19 7.70
C PRO A 187 -0.73 -1.26 8.05
N MET A 188 -1.28 -1.42 9.26
CA MET A 188 -2.49 -0.72 9.69
C MET A 188 -2.23 0.72 10.11
N ARG A 189 -1.03 1.04 10.59
CA ARG A 189 -0.65 2.40 10.98
C ARG A 189 0.84 2.61 10.84
N THR A 190 1.23 3.73 10.26
CA THR A 190 2.63 4.17 10.13
C THR A 190 2.80 5.59 10.66
N GLU A 191 3.75 5.81 11.57
CA GLU A 191 4.05 7.11 12.16
C GLU A 191 5.48 7.53 11.83
N TYR A 192 5.63 8.64 11.09
CA TYR A 192 6.92 9.17 10.67
C TYR A 192 7.42 10.20 11.68
N GLN A 193 8.65 10.01 12.14
CA GLN A 193 9.26 10.81 13.20
C GLN A 193 10.46 11.64 12.70
N ARG A 194 10.64 12.81 13.32
CA ARG A 194 11.83 13.66 13.20
C ARG A 194 12.95 13.16 14.13
N GLU A 195 14.11 13.80 14.08
CA GLU A 195 15.27 13.43 14.91
C GLU A 195 15.00 13.58 16.42
N ASP A 196 14.15 14.53 16.80
CA ASP A 196 13.72 14.77 18.18
C ASP A 196 12.62 13.80 18.65
N GLY A 197 12.16 12.90 17.79
CA GLY A 197 11.10 11.92 18.07
C GLY A 197 9.68 12.45 17.83
N GLU A 198 9.51 13.71 17.41
CA GLU A 198 8.18 14.25 17.09
C GLU A 198 7.60 13.54 15.86
N VAL A 199 6.37 13.02 16.00
CA VAL A 199 5.61 12.47 14.87
C VAL A 199 5.01 13.64 14.09
N TYR A 200 5.39 13.80 12.83
CA TYR A 200 4.88 14.88 11.98
C TYR A 200 3.88 14.38 10.92
N ARG A 201 3.90 13.08 10.60
CA ARG A 201 2.94 12.45 9.67
C ARG A 201 2.49 11.10 10.16
N ARG A 202 1.23 10.79 9.89
CA ARG A 202 0.62 9.51 10.25
C ARG A 202 -0.25 8.96 9.12
N MET A 203 0.05 7.74 8.69
CA MET A 203 -0.82 6.95 7.84
C MET A 203 -1.61 5.96 8.71
N THR A 204 -2.89 5.76 8.41
CA THR A 204 -3.72 4.75 9.06
C THR A 204 -4.66 4.14 8.03
N VAL A 205 -4.66 2.81 7.93
CA VAL A 205 -5.70 2.05 7.22
C VAL A 205 -6.88 1.93 8.18
N THR A 206 -8.05 2.44 7.77
CA THR A 206 -9.24 2.56 8.64
C THR A 206 -10.33 1.56 8.29
N GLU A 207 -10.34 1.03 7.06
CA GLU A 207 -11.23 -0.04 6.63
C GLU A 207 -10.43 -1.11 5.88
N VAL A 208 -10.70 -2.37 6.17
CA VAL A 208 -10.14 -3.55 5.49
C VAL A 208 -11.29 -4.46 5.06
N GLU A 209 -11.24 -4.93 3.82
CA GLU A 209 -12.15 -5.95 3.29
C GLU A 209 -11.35 -7.06 2.62
N THR A 210 -11.86 -8.29 2.61
CA THR A 210 -11.29 -9.37 1.80
C THR A 210 -11.94 -9.33 0.41
N ILE A 211 -11.14 -9.11 -0.63
CA ILE A 211 -11.58 -8.95 -2.01
C ILE A 211 -10.83 -9.96 -2.86
N ASP A 212 -11.56 -10.82 -3.58
CA ASP A 212 -10.99 -11.92 -4.38
C ASP A 212 -10.00 -12.83 -3.61
N GLY A 213 -10.19 -12.94 -2.28
CA GLY A 213 -9.33 -13.72 -1.39
C GLY A 213 -8.17 -12.94 -0.76
N TYR A 214 -7.99 -11.67 -1.11
CA TYR A 214 -6.91 -10.82 -0.59
C TYR A 214 -7.41 -9.81 0.44
N PRO A 215 -6.86 -9.78 1.68
CA PRO A 215 -7.07 -8.68 2.61
C PRO A 215 -6.62 -7.37 1.97
N THR A 216 -7.51 -6.39 1.92
CA THR A 216 -7.32 -5.15 1.17
C THR A 216 -7.73 -3.96 2.01
N GLY A 217 -6.83 -2.99 2.20
CA GLY A 217 -7.17 -1.70 2.80
C GLY A 217 -8.08 -0.88 1.88
N THR A 218 -9.36 -0.78 2.21
CA THR A 218 -10.37 -0.09 1.39
C THR A 218 -10.59 1.37 1.81
N GLU A 219 -10.03 1.78 2.95
CA GLU A 219 -9.92 3.18 3.34
C GLU A 219 -8.57 3.44 4.03
N ALA A 220 -7.91 4.51 3.61
CA ALA A 220 -6.68 5.00 4.24
C ALA A 220 -6.75 6.50 4.51
N ARG A 221 -6.23 6.91 5.67
CA ARG A 221 -6.11 8.28 6.12
C ARG A 221 -4.64 8.64 6.28
N MET A 222 -4.23 9.73 5.66
CA MET A 222 -2.90 10.32 5.83
C MET A 222 -3.04 11.70 6.47
N GLU A 223 -2.40 11.89 7.62
CA GLU A 223 -2.43 13.11 8.42
C GLU A 223 -1.07 13.81 8.36
N ASP A 224 -1.11 15.12 8.20
CA ASP A 224 0.02 16.02 8.43
C ASP A 224 -0.24 16.76 9.74
N LEU A 225 0.54 16.40 10.76
CA LEU A 225 0.36 16.88 12.12
C LEU A 225 0.92 18.29 12.32
N ASP A 226 1.83 18.74 11.44
CA ASP A 226 2.37 20.10 11.47
C ASP A 226 1.30 21.11 11.02
N SER A 227 0.62 20.80 9.91
CA SER A 227 -0.43 21.66 9.36
C SER A 227 -1.82 21.40 9.96
N GLY A 228 -2.03 20.24 10.58
CA GLY A 228 -3.34 19.75 11.02
C GLY A 228 -4.24 19.26 9.86
N GLY A 229 -3.72 19.25 8.63
CA GLY A 229 -4.41 18.77 7.44
C GLY A 229 -4.41 17.24 7.34
N HIS A 230 -5.30 16.70 6.51
CA HIS A 230 -5.33 15.27 6.22
C HIS A 230 -5.98 14.94 4.87
N THR A 231 -5.73 13.72 4.39
CA THR A 231 -6.38 13.13 3.23
C THR A 231 -6.99 11.80 3.60
N VAL A 232 -8.21 11.55 3.18
CA VAL A 232 -8.84 10.22 3.23
C VAL A 232 -9.03 9.71 1.80
N THR A 233 -8.54 8.52 1.52
CA THR A 233 -8.73 7.83 0.25
C THR A 233 -9.55 6.56 0.48
N GLN A 234 -10.65 6.43 -0.24
CA GLN A 234 -11.55 5.29 -0.22
C GLN A 234 -11.46 4.55 -1.55
N PHE A 235 -11.07 3.29 -1.52
CA PHE A 235 -11.02 2.38 -2.67
C PHE A 235 -12.34 1.62 -2.79
N ARG A 236 -12.87 1.52 -4.00
CA ARG A 236 -14.17 0.90 -4.31
C ARG A 236 -14.05 0.20 -5.66
N PHE A 237 -14.84 -0.85 -5.86
CA PHE A 237 -14.77 -1.66 -7.08
C PHE A 237 -13.33 -2.16 -7.31
N SER A 238 -12.71 -2.62 -6.23
CA SER A 238 -11.41 -3.28 -6.32
C SER A 238 -11.63 -4.69 -6.86
N GLU A 239 -10.80 -5.08 -7.82
CA GLU A 239 -10.78 -6.41 -8.42
C GLU A 239 -9.32 -6.80 -8.66
N TYR A 240 -9.00 -8.07 -8.43
CA TYR A 240 -7.68 -8.67 -8.67
C TYR A 240 -7.73 -9.66 -9.83
N ASP A 241 -6.57 -9.94 -10.41
CA ASP A 241 -6.35 -10.94 -11.47
C ASP A 241 -7.29 -10.74 -12.68
N VAL A 242 -7.46 -9.48 -13.09
CA VAL A 242 -8.37 -9.08 -14.17
C VAL A 242 -7.73 -9.16 -15.56
N GLY A 243 -6.46 -9.53 -15.67
CA GLY A 243 -5.77 -9.79 -16.93
C GLY A 243 -5.37 -8.52 -17.66
N LEU A 244 -4.81 -7.54 -16.93
CA LEU A 244 -4.38 -6.27 -17.49
C LEU A 244 -3.27 -6.46 -18.53
N PRO A 245 -3.45 -6.06 -19.80
CA PRO A 245 -2.42 -6.27 -20.80
C PRO A 245 -1.28 -5.26 -20.62
N SER A 246 -0.03 -5.71 -20.48
CA SER A 246 1.13 -4.86 -20.13
C SER A 246 1.32 -3.63 -21.01
N ARG A 247 0.88 -3.67 -22.27
CA ARG A 247 0.91 -2.52 -23.21
C ARG A 247 0.18 -1.28 -22.69
N ILE A 248 -0.75 -1.42 -21.75
CA ILE A 248 -1.49 -0.29 -21.18
C ILE A 248 -0.66 0.52 -20.19
N PHE A 249 0.46 0.00 -19.72
CA PHE A 249 1.40 0.71 -18.85
C PHE A 249 2.54 1.33 -19.66
N SER A 250 2.29 1.84 -20.86
CA SER A 250 3.30 2.50 -21.69
C SER A 250 3.30 4.02 -21.53
N GLU A 251 4.37 4.70 -21.95
CA GLU A 251 4.40 6.17 -22.01
C GLU A 251 3.24 6.74 -22.82
N ARG A 252 2.80 6.03 -23.87
CA ARG A 252 1.63 6.44 -24.68
C ARG A 252 0.37 6.59 -23.83
N SER A 253 0.22 5.78 -22.79
CA SER A 253 -0.94 5.81 -21.89
C SER A 253 -1.00 7.05 -21.01
N LEU A 254 0.12 7.79 -20.84
CA LEU A 254 0.10 9.10 -20.20
C LEU A 254 -0.85 10.06 -20.93
N ARG A 255 -0.78 10.07 -22.26
CA ARG A 255 -1.63 10.94 -23.11
C ARG A 255 -2.91 10.26 -23.55
N ASN A 256 -2.91 8.92 -23.64
CA ASN A 256 -4.05 8.13 -24.11
C ASN A 256 -4.38 7.00 -23.12
N PRO A 257 -5.02 7.32 -21.99
CA PRO A 257 -5.31 6.32 -20.96
C PRO A 257 -6.19 5.17 -21.50
N PRO A 258 -6.00 3.94 -21.00
CA PRO A 258 -6.67 2.74 -21.50
C PRO A 258 -8.14 2.69 -21.08
N ARG A 259 -9.03 3.40 -21.79
CA ARG A 259 -10.43 3.66 -21.40
C ARG A 259 -11.23 2.42 -20.98
N ASP A 260 -10.99 1.27 -21.61
CA ASP A 260 -11.72 0.03 -21.31
C ASP A 260 -11.49 -0.45 -19.88
N TRP A 261 -10.32 -0.15 -19.31
CA TRP A 261 -9.95 -0.50 -17.93
C TRP A 261 -10.26 0.59 -16.90
N LEU A 262 -10.77 1.75 -17.35
CA LEU A 262 -11.08 2.89 -16.49
C LEU A 262 -12.58 3.06 -16.24
N ARG A 263 -13.42 2.36 -17.01
CA ARG A 263 -14.86 2.41 -16.87
C ARG A 263 -15.30 1.55 -15.68
N ARG A 264 -16.30 2.04 -14.97
CA ARG A 264 -17.08 1.27 -14.01
C ARG A 264 -18.20 0.63 -14.82
N GLU A 265 -18.26 -0.70 -14.86
CA GLU A 265 -19.49 -1.37 -15.28
C GLU A 265 -20.50 -1.36 -14.13
#